data_AF-A0A2J5NIK7-F1
#
_entry.id   AF-A0A2J5NIK7-F1
#
_cell.length_a   1.000
_cell.length_b   1.000
_cell.length_c   1.000
_cell.angle_alpha   90.00
_cell.angle_beta   90.00
_cell.angle_gamma   90.00
#
_symmetry.space_group_name_H-M   'P 1'
#
loop_
_entity.id
_entity.type
_entity.pdbx_description
1 polymer ?
#
loop_
_entity_poly.entity_id
_entity_poly.type
_entity_poly.pdbx_seq_one_letter_code
_entity_poly.pdbx_strand_id
1 'polypeptide(L)'
;MNDREKQILKILRRNPLIQQHEIADILQISRSRVAAHIMDLTRKGAIKGKGYILTEQEYCVSLGAVNMDIRGIADIHYPQPVSNPGNIQCSAGGVARNIAHNLA
;
A
#
# COMPACT_ATOMS: atom_id res chain seq x y z
N MET A 1 7.18 -16.06 -0.54
CA MET A 1 6.34 -16.18 0.68
C MET A 1 4.98 -16.75 0.29
N ASN A 2 4.53 -17.84 0.92
CA ASN A 2 3.27 -18.53 0.59
C ASN A 2 2.06 -17.76 1.16
N ASP A 3 0.86 -18.01 0.64
CA ASP A 3 -0.37 -17.32 1.05
C ASP A 3 -0.73 -17.59 2.52
N ARG A 4 -0.46 -18.80 3.03
CA ARG A 4 -0.59 -19.10 4.47
C ARG A 4 0.35 -18.27 5.33
N GLU A 5 1.59 -18.07 4.89
CA GLU A 5 2.55 -17.22 5.59
C GLU A 5 2.11 -15.75 5.61
N LYS A 6 1.56 -15.25 4.49
CA LYS A 6 0.98 -13.90 4.40
C LYS A 6 -0.22 -13.74 5.35
N GLN A 7 -1.10 -14.73 5.42
CA GLN A 7 -2.25 -14.73 6.34
C GLN A 7 -1.81 -14.67 7.80
N ILE A 8 -0.85 -15.52 8.19
CA ILE A 8 -0.28 -15.53 9.54
C ILE A 8 0.35 -14.16 9.87
N LEU A 9 1.16 -13.60 8.97
CA LEU A 9 1.73 -12.26 9.18
C LEU A 9 0.67 -11.17 9.34
N LYS A 10 -0.45 -11.24 8.60
CA LYS A 10 -1.55 -10.28 8.74
C LYS A 10 -2.23 -10.38 10.11
N ILE A 11 -2.39 -11.59 10.64
CA ILE A 11 -2.92 -11.82 11.98
C ILE A 11 -1.94 -11.27 13.03
N LEU A 12 -0.66 -11.64 12.93
CA LEU A 12 0.39 -11.18 13.84
C LEU A 12 0.56 -9.67 13.85
N ARG A 13 0.41 -8.98 12.71
CA ARG A 13 0.42 -7.51 12.64
C ARG A 13 -0.69 -6.85 13.44
N ARG A 14 -1.86 -7.49 13.50
CA ARG A 14 -3.04 -6.97 14.22
C ARG A 14 -3.00 -7.30 15.69
N ASN A 15 -2.55 -8.51 16.03
CA ASN A 15 -2.42 -8.98 17.40
C ASN A 15 -1.11 -9.78 17.57
N PRO A 16 0.00 -9.13 17.94
CA PRO A 16 1.27 -9.81 18.17
C PRO A 16 1.28 -10.75 19.38
N LEU A 17 0.29 -10.67 20.27
CA LEU A 17 0.21 -11.50 21.47
C LEU A 17 -0.67 -12.75 21.30
N ILE A 18 -1.25 -12.94 20.11
CA ILE A 18 -2.11 -14.08 19.81
C ILE A 18 -1.37 -15.42 19.93
N GLN A 19 -2.02 -16.43 20.50
CA GLN A 19 -1.41 -17.75 20.64
C GLN A 19 -1.50 -18.56 19.35
N GLN A 20 -0.56 -19.50 19.16
CA GLN A 20 -0.51 -20.34 17.95
C GLN A 20 -1.77 -21.20 17.75
N HIS A 21 -2.45 -21.59 18.84
CA HIS A 21 -3.68 -22.35 18.76
C HIS A 21 -4.84 -21.49 18.23
N GLU A 22 -4.95 -20.23 18.69
CA GLU A 22 -5.94 -19.29 18.18
C GLU A 22 -5.73 -18.99 16.69
N ILE A 23 -4.47 -18.84 16.24
CA ILE A 23 -4.16 -18.70 14.81
C ILE A 23 -4.62 -19.95 14.03
N ALA A 24 -4.42 -21.14 14.60
CA ALA A 24 -4.85 -22.41 14.00
C ALA A 24 -6.38 -22.46 13.86
N ASP A 25 -7.10 -22.02 14.88
CA ASP A 25 -8.56 -21.94 14.88
C ASP A 25 -9.06 -20.94 13.82
N ILE A 26 -8.46 -19.75 13.73
CA ILE A 26 -8.81 -18.73 12.72
C ILE A 26 -8.56 -19.24 11.30
N LEU A 27 -7.44 -19.93 11.09
CA LEU A 27 -7.02 -20.38 9.76
C LEU A 27 -7.50 -21.78 9.38
N GLN A 28 -8.18 -22.47 10.31
CA GLN A 28 -8.69 -23.83 10.19
C GLN A 28 -7.58 -24.82 9.77
N ILE A 29 -6.44 -24.77 10.47
CA ILE A 29 -5.28 -25.66 10.28
C ILE A 29 -4.76 -26.16 11.63
N SER A 30 -3.94 -27.20 11.64
CA SER A 30 -3.37 -27.69 12.90
C SER A 30 -2.41 -26.67 13.53
N ARG A 31 -2.35 -26.65 14.87
CA ARG A 31 -1.35 -25.87 15.63
C ARG A 31 0.09 -26.18 15.18
N SER A 32 0.40 -27.45 14.90
CA SER A 32 1.73 -27.85 14.39
C SER A 32 2.06 -27.22 13.04
N ARG A 33 1.07 -27.06 12.16
CA ARG A 33 1.24 -26.42 10.85
C ARG A 33 1.45 -24.91 10.98
N VAL A 34 0.76 -24.26 11.93
CA VAL A 34 1.05 -22.86 12.31
C VAL A 34 2.49 -22.72 12.80
N ALA A 35 2.94 -23.60 13.70
CA ALA A 35 4.30 -23.57 14.23
C ALA A 35 5.36 -23.73 13.13
N ALA A 36 5.13 -24.62 12.16
CA ALA A 36 6.01 -24.78 10.99
C ALA A 36 6.09 -23.50 10.15
N HIS A 37 4.95 -22.86 9.85
CA HIS A 37 4.93 -21.60 9.12
C HIS A 37 5.62 -20.45 9.88
N ILE A 38 5.46 -20.38 11.20
CA ILE A 38 6.16 -19.39 12.03
C ILE A 38 7.67 -19.63 11.98
N MET A 39 8.12 -20.90 12.07
CA MET A 39 9.55 -21.24 11.97
C MET A 39 10.12 -20.82 10.60
N ASP A 40 9.40 -21.08 9.51
CA ASP A 40 9.83 -20.66 8.17
C ASP A 40 9.84 -19.14 8.03
N LEU A 41 8.86 -18.43 8.58
CA LEU A 41 8.82 -16.96 8.63
C LEU A 41 10.00 -16.38 9.43
N THR A 42 10.38 -17.00 10.54
CA THR A 42 11.58 -16.62 11.31
C THR A 42 12.85 -16.87 10.50
N ARG A 43 12.99 -18.03 9.86
CA ARG A 43 14.16 -18.35 9.01
C ARG A 43 14.31 -17.38 7.84
N LYS A 44 13.18 -16.94 7.25
CA LYS A 44 13.13 -15.92 6.19
C LYS A 44 13.40 -14.50 6.69
N GLY A 45 13.56 -14.30 8.00
CA GLY A 45 13.75 -12.98 8.59
C GLY A 45 12.51 -12.10 8.56
N ALA A 46 11.31 -12.66 8.37
CA ALA A 46 10.05 -11.90 8.48
C ALA A 46 9.61 -11.73 9.95
N ILE A 47 10.00 -12.66 10.82
CA ILE A 47 9.87 -12.58 12.28
C ILE A 47 11.28 -12.53 12.89
N LYS A 48 11.64 -11.44 13.55
CA LYS A 48 12.96 -11.20 14.14
C LYS A 48 13.17 -11.85 15.51
N GLY A 49 12.10 -12.19 16.24
CA GLY A 49 12.26 -12.71 17.60
C GLY A 49 10.98 -13.21 18.29
N LYS A 50 11.11 -13.47 19.59
CA LYS A 50 10.01 -13.88 20.48
C LYS A 50 8.92 -12.80 20.52
N GLY A 51 7.67 -13.21 20.81
CA GLY A 51 6.52 -12.30 20.74
C GLY A 51 6.18 -11.84 19.33
N TYR A 52 6.64 -12.57 18.31
CA TYR A 52 6.42 -12.28 16.89
C TYR A 52 6.82 -10.87 16.46
N ILE A 53 7.97 -10.38 16.94
CA ILE A 53 8.54 -9.10 16.46
C ILE A 53 8.71 -9.21 14.95
N LEU A 54 7.92 -8.47 14.19
CA LEU A 54 7.94 -8.50 12.74
C LEU A 54 9.06 -7.62 12.22
N THR A 55 9.60 -7.97 11.07
CA THR A 55 10.51 -7.09 10.35
C THR A 55 9.74 -5.85 9.88
N GLU A 56 10.31 -4.68 10.17
CA GLU A 56 9.84 -3.41 9.60
C GLU A 56 9.74 -3.58 8.09
N GLN A 57 8.57 -3.27 7.54
CA GLN A 57 8.44 -3.25 6.09
C GLN A 57 9.31 -2.13 5.56
N GLU A 58 10.08 -2.39 4.51
CA GLU A 58 10.70 -1.30 3.76
C GLU A 58 9.57 -0.42 3.21
N TYR A 59 9.55 0.84 3.62
CA TYR A 59 8.62 1.84 3.11
C TYR A 59 9.42 3.05 2.66
N CYS A 60 8.93 3.70 1.62
CA CYS A 60 9.43 4.98 1.17
C CYS A 60 8.32 6.01 1.39
N VAL A 61 8.66 7.15 1.98
CA VAL A 61 7.75 8.30 2.09
C VAL A 61 8.21 9.34 1.09
N SER A 62 7.30 9.77 0.21
CA SER A 62 7.55 10.90 -0.67
C SER A 62 6.92 12.15 -0.06
N LEU A 63 7.73 13.18 0.18
CA LEU A 63 7.28 14.47 0.70
C LEU A 63 7.63 15.57 -0.30
N GLY A 64 6.66 16.41 -0.63
CA GLY A 64 6.90 17.55 -1.51
C GLY A 64 5.61 18.28 -1.86
N ALA A 65 5.77 19.40 -2.55
CA ALA A 65 4.64 20.18 -3.05
C ALA A 65 3.92 19.46 -4.20
N VAL A 66 2.63 19.77 -4.33
CA VAL A 66 1.77 19.37 -5.44
C VAL A 66 1.26 20.65 -6.11
N ASN A 67 1.16 20.63 -7.43
CA ASN A 67 0.51 21.69 -8.20
C ASN A 67 -0.58 21.11 -9.11
N MET A 68 -1.49 21.97 -9.55
CA MET A 68 -2.48 21.63 -10.56
C MET A 68 -2.44 22.70 -11.64
N ASP A 69 -2.03 22.30 -12.83
CA ASP A 69 -2.04 23.14 -14.01
C ASP A 69 -3.43 23.06 -14.64
N ILE A 70 -4.08 24.21 -14.83
CA ILE A 70 -5.42 24.31 -15.40
C ILE A 70 -5.31 25.09 -16.71
N ARG A 71 -5.67 24.45 -17.82
CA ARG A 71 -5.62 25.03 -19.17
C ARG A 71 -7.01 25.09 -19.76
N GLY A 72 -7.50 26.31 -20.01
CA GLY A 72 -8.73 26.55 -20.77
C GLY A 72 -8.42 26.78 -22.25
N ILE A 73 -9.13 26.08 -23.13
CA ILE A 73 -9.03 26.23 -24.58
C ILE A 73 -10.44 26.54 -25.09
N ALA A 74 -10.64 27.72 -25.68
CA ALA A 74 -11.92 28.09 -26.29
C ALA A 74 -12.03 27.51 -27.70
N ASP A 75 -13.23 27.07 -28.08
CA ASP A 75 -13.52 26.50 -29.40
C ASP A 75 -13.82 27.63 -30.41
N ILE A 76 -12.83 28.47 -30.71
CA ILE A 76 -12.99 29.67 -31.54
C ILE A 76 -12.30 29.55 -32.91
N HIS A 77 -13.06 29.75 -33.98
CA HIS A 77 -12.54 30.03 -35.34
C HIS A 77 -12.48 31.54 -35.65
N TYR A 78 -13.24 32.40 -34.94
CA TYR A 78 -13.20 33.87 -35.04
C TYR A 78 -13.80 34.48 -33.76
N PRO A 79 -13.14 35.41 -33.05
CA PRO A 79 -13.62 35.88 -31.76
C PRO A 79 -14.85 36.79 -31.90
N GLN A 80 -15.97 36.37 -31.31
CA GLN A 80 -17.16 37.22 -31.08
C GLN A 80 -17.14 37.80 -29.65
N PRO A 81 -17.77 38.96 -29.38
CA PRO A 81 -17.80 39.61 -28.07
C PRO A 81 -18.80 38.94 -27.10
N VAL A 82 -18.84 37.60 -27.08
CA VAL A 82 -19.70 36.78 -26.22
C VAL A 82 -18.91 35.63 -25.60
N SER A 83 -19.47 35.01 -24.56
CA SER A 83 -18.90 33.80 -23.96
C SER A 83 -18.82 32.68 -25.01
N ASN A 84 -17.66 32.03 -25.12
CA ASN A 84 -17.46 30.93 -26.06
C ASN A 84 -17.38 29.60 -25.31
N PRO A 85 -18.01 28.53 -25.82
CA PRO A 85 -17.77 27.18 -25.33
C PRO A 85 -16.30 26.79 -25.53
N GLY A 86 -15.83 25.86 -24.72
CA GLY A 86 -14.46 25.41 -24.74
C GLY A 86 -14.23 24.27 -23.77
N ASN A 87 -12.99 23.83 -23.70
CA ASN A 87 -12.56 22.70 -22.91
C ASN A 87 -11.57 23.14 -21.83
N ILE A 88 -11.69 22.56 -20.64
CA ILE A 88 -10.73 22.71 -19.54
C ILE A 88 -9.97 21.40 -19.41
N GLN A 89 -8.64 21.48 -19.44
CA GLN A 89 -7.76 20.38 -19.11
C GLN A 89 -7.02 20.68 -17.81
N CYS A 90 -7.02 19.72 -16.89
CA CYS A 90 -6.29 19.80 -15.64
C CYS A 90 -5.16 18.76 -15.64
N SER A 91 -3.96 19.18 -15.25
CA SER A 91 -2.81 18.29 -15.08
C SER A 91 -2.26 18.45 -13.68
N ALA A 92 -2.22 17.36 -12.91
CA ALA A 92 -1.61 17.35 -11.59
C ALA A 92 -0.09 17.15 -11.71
N GLY A 93 0.67 18.02 -11.08
CA GLY A 93 2.14 17.99 -11.03
C GLY A 93 2.69 17.86 -9.62
N GLY A 94 4.01 17.95 -9.52
CA GLY A 94 4.78 17.78 -8.29
C GLY A 94 5.66 16.53 -8.34
N VAL A 95 6.95 16.70 -8.08
CA VAL A 95 7.94 15.60 -8.19
C VAL A 95 7.60 14.47 -7.23
N ALA A 96 7.38 14.80 -5.95
CA ALA A 96 7.01 13.82 -4.93
C ALA A 96 5.70 13.10 -5.28
N ARG A 97 4.68 13.86 -5.71
CA ARG A 97 3.39 13.31 -6.15
C ARG A 97 3.56 12.35 -7.33
N ASN A 98 4.35 12.70 -8.34
CA ASN A 98 4.54 11.88 -9.53
C ASN A 98 5.31 10.59 -9.21
N ILE A 99 6.32 10.67 -8.34
CA ILE A 99 7.02 9.47 -7.84
C ILE A 99 6.04 8.57 -7.08
N ALA A 100 5.28 9.12 -6.13
CA ALA A 100 4.31 8.35 -5.35
C ALA A 100 3.22 7.72 -6.24
N HIS A 101 2.71 8.47 -7.23
CA HIS A 101 1.73 7.99 -8.20
C HIS A 101 2.25 6.82 -9.05
N ASN A 102 3.54 6.81 -9.40
CA ASN A 102 4.12 5.74 -10.23
C ASN A 102 4.54 4.49 -9.42
N LEU A 103 4.67 4.62 -8.10
CA LEU A 103 5.02 3.51 -7.20
C LEU A 103 3.80 2.75 -6.64
N ALA A 104 2.60 3.34 -6.73
CA ALA A 104 1.33 2.76 -6.28
C ALA A 104 0.71 1.85 -7.35
#